data_AF-A0A1R2AKQ7-F1
#
_entry.id   AF-A0A1R2AKQ7-F1
#
_cell.length_a   1.000
_cell.length_b   1.000
_cell.length_c   1.000
_cell.angle_alpha   90.00
_cell.angle_beta   90.00
_cell.angle_gamma   90.00
#
_symmetry.space_group_name_H-M   'P 1'
#
loop_
_entity.id
_entity.type
_entity.pdbx_description
1 polymer ?
#
loop_
_entity_poly.entity_id
_entity_poly.type
_entity_poly.pdbx_seq_one_letter_code
_entity_poly.pdbx_strand_id
1 'polypeptide(L)'
;MKNMDQEAFANKKSTLIFPTEIEISKVLNRIPLFQQASSLPFSMSLAIKSEVNKFLIDIEKNLGAEKTSKVIQSTVNVNKPIFVSKKTLIEHLCCGLLDQPYRLSFNDDIPRPAYKDKAFTLKGNIVDKNKNIVKLLEPMLFYAKLYKAEHPISQIEFTRHDEKILAGNPIIETLSGIYFRKLTIKEVSFYQPCKMYNLIIVPEDLNLIQPYVFLEIIVKTKNFKSCDLKKKIKIEELLEFEDLP
;
A
#
# COMPACT_ATOMS: atom_id res chain seq x y z
N MET A 1 13.78 11.25 -61.65
CA MET A 1 13.98 9.85 -62.05
C MET A 1 13.70 9.00 -60.82
N LYS A 2 12.50 8.38 -60.76
CA LYS A 2 12.26 6.91 -60.87
C LYS A 2 12.89 6.15 -59.70
N ASN A 3 12.26 5.28 -58.90
CA ASN A 3 10.95 4.62 -58.77
C ASN A 3 10.91 4.04 -57.32
N MET A 4 9.76 3.94 -56.61
CA MET A 4 8.93 2.71 -56.39
C MET A 4 9.77 1.43 -56.14
N ASP A 5 9.60 0.67 -55.05
CA ASP A 5 8.41 -0.13 -54.60
C ASP A 5 8.40 -0.25 -53.04
N GLN A 6 7.30 -0.23 -52.27
CA GLN A 6 6.11 -1.08 -52.14
C GLN A 6 6.30 -2.51 -51.55
N GLU A 7 5.61 -2.70 -50.41
CA GLU A 7 4.96 -3.91 -49.85
C GLU A 7 5.76 -5.12 -49.33
N ALA A 8 5.52 -5.48 -48.06
CA ALA A 8 4.87 -6.76 -47.72
C ALA A 8 4.53 -6.86 -46.22
N PHE A 9 3.23 -7.08 -45.96
CA PHE A 9 2.64 -7.58 -44.73
C PHE A 9 3.11 -9.00 -44.39
N ALA A 10 3.35 -9.29 -43.11
CA ALA A 10 3.30 -10.66 -42.59
C ALA A 10 2.83 -10.70 -41.13
N ASN A 11 1.52 -10.91 -40.99
CA ASN A 11 0.82 -11.38 -39.79
C ASN A 11 1.50 -12.62 -39.20
N LYS A 12 1.77 -12.63 -37.89
CA LYS A 12 1.92 -13.89 -37.15
C LYS A 12 1.14 -13.85 -35.83
N LYS A 13 -0.03 -14.50 -35.90
CA LYS A 13 -0.94 -14.93 -34.84
C LYS A 13 -0.18 -15.32 -33.55
N SER A 14 -0.48 -14.64 -32.45
CA SER A 14 -0.23 -15.13 -31.10
C SER A 14 -1.36 -16.10 -30.72
N THR A 15 -1.04 -17.38 -30.65
CA THR A 15 -1.93 -18.44 -30.17
C THR A 15 -2.19 -18.26 -28.68
N LEU A 16 -3.42 -17.89 -28.32
CA LEU A 16 -3.92 -17.92 -26.95
C LEU A 16 -4.12 -19.39 -26.53
N ILE A 17 -3.31 -19.83 -25.58
CA ILE A 17 -3.43 -21.13 -24.93
C ILE A 17 -4.44 -20.97 -23.79
N PHE A 18 -5.64 -21.51 -23.97
CA PHE A 18 -6.63 -21.66 -22.92
C PHE A 18 -6.23 -22.81 -22.00
N PRO A 19 -6.21 -22.63 -20.67
CA PRO A 19 -6.11 -23.75 -19.75
C PRO A 19 -7.41 -24.56 -19.77
N THR A 20 -7.20 -25.85 -20.02
CA THR A 20 -8.09 -27.01 -19.99
C THR A 20 -9.08 -27.02 -18.82
N GLU A 21 -10.33 -27.35 -19.16
CA GLU A 21 -11.41 -27.77 -18.25
C GLU A 21 -10.93 -28.89 -17.32
N ILE A 22 -11.08 -28.67 -16.02
CA ILE A 22 -10.96 -29.72 -15.01
C ILE A 22 -12.36 -30.29 -14.77
N GLU A 23 -12.52 -31.53 -15.20
CA GLU A 23 -13.67 -32.38 -14.99
C GLU A 23 -13.83 -32.69 -13.49
N ILE A 24 -14.88 -32.13 -12.86
CA ILE A 24 -15.20 -32.43 -11.45
C ILE A 24 -16.12 -33.65 -11.43
N SER A 25 -15.56 -34.77 -11.01
CA SER A 25 -16.25 -36.04 -10.78
C SER A 25 -17.46 -35.84 -9.85
N LYS A 26 -18.63 -36.29 -10.32
CA LYS A 26 -19.86 -36.41 -9.52
C LYS A 26 -19.58 -37.25 -8.27
N VAL A 27 -19.57 -36.62 -7.10
CA VAL A 27 -19.59 -37.33 -5.82
C VAL A 27 -20.99 -37.89 -5.62
N LEU A 28 -21.09 -39.20 -5.83
CA LEU A 28 -22.23 -40.04 -5.52
C LEU A 28 -22.44 -40.07 -4.01
N ASN A 29 -23.35 -39.24 -3.49
CA ASN A 29 -23.80 -39.35 -2.10
C ASN A 29 -24.62 -40.63 -1.95
N ARG A 30 -23.97 -41.68 -1.43
CA ARG A 30 -24.63 -42.84 -0.85
C ARG A 30 -25.45 -42.37 0.34
N ILE A 31 -26.77 -42.47 0.22
CA ILE A 31 -27.71 -42.41 1.33
C ILE A 31 -27.44 -43.65 2.20
N PRO A 32 -27.09 -43.52 3.49
CA PRO A 32 -27.19 -44.64 4.40
C PRO A 32 -28.67 -44.81 4.78
N LEU A 33 -29.24 -45.91 4.34
CA LEU A 33 -30.51 -46.44 4.81
C LEU A 33 -30.32 -46.86 6.27
N PHE A 34 -30.63 -45.97 7.22
CA PHE A 34 -30.69 -46.33 8.63
C PHE A 34 -32.09 -46.83 8.96
N GLN A 35 -32.12 -48.08 9.40
CA GLN A 35 -33.31 -48.81 9.80
C GLN A 35 -33.94 -48.16 11.04
N GLN A 36 -35.28 -48.12 11.04
CA GLN A 36 -36.10 -47.76 12.19
C GLN A 36 -35.76 -48.65 13.39
N ALA A 37 -35.32 -48.03 14.48
CA ALA A 37 -35.35 -48.63 15.80
C ALA A 37 -36.58 -48.12 16.56
N SER A 38 -37.31 -49.10 17.08
CA SER A 38 -38.54 -49.04 17.87
C SER A 38 -38.60 -47.95 18.94
N SER A 39 -39.77 -47.31 19.01
CA SER A 39 -40.21 -46.41 20.06
C SER A 39 -40.21 -47.06 21.45
N LEU A 40 -39.47 -46.45 22.39
CA LEU A 40 -39.67 -46.58 23.83
C LEU A 40 -40.12 -45.20 24.37
N PRO A 41 -41.24 -45.11 25.10
CA PRO A 41 -41.72 -43.84 25.62
C PRO A 41 -40.93 -43.49 26.89
N PHE A 42 -39.83 -42.74 26.74
CA PHE A 42 -39.19 -42.13 27.90
C PHE A 42 -39.92 -40.84 28.26
N SER A 43 -40.78 -40.92 29.28
CA SER A 43 -41.42 -39.78 29.93
C SER A 43 -40.35 -38.97 30.67
N MET A 44 -39.66 -38.09 29.95
CA MET A 44 -38.82 -37.06 30.58
C MET A 44 -39.70 -35.98 31.21
N SER A 45 -39.46 -35.69 32.48
CA SER A 45 -40.11 -34.60 33.21
C SER A 45 -39.90 -33.26 32.49
N LEU A 46 -40.89 -32.36 32.61
CA LEU A 46 -40.92 -31.06 31.94
C LEU A 46 -39.64 -30.23 32.14
N ALA A 47 -38.96 -30.39 33.27
CA ALA A 47 -37.71 -29.70 33.60
C ALA A 47 -36.56 -30.09 32.65
N ILE A 48 -36.42 -31.37 32.30
CA ILE A 48 -35.33 -31.84 31.43
C ILE A 48 -35.56 -31.39 29.98
N LYS A 49 -36.83 -31.31 29.53
CA LYS A 49 -37.16 -30.80 28.20
C LYS A 49 -36.79 -29.32 28.01
N SER A 50 -37.00 -28.49 29.03
CA SER A 50 -36.59 -27.07 28.95
C SER A 50 -35.08 -26.91 28.93
N GLU A 51 -34.35 -27.74 29.67
CA GLU A 51 -32.88 -27.71 29.72
C GLU A 51 -32.27 -28.09 28.37
N VAL A 52 -32.78 -29.15 27.74
CA VAL A 52 -32.30 -29.62 26.42
C VAL A 52 -32.61 -28.61 25.32
N ASN A 53 -33.78 -27.95 25.36
CA ASN A 53 -34.11 -26.89 24.40
C ASN A 53 -33.22 -25.66 24.56
N LYS A 54 -32.89 -25.27 25.80
CA LYS A 54 -31.96 -24.17 26.07
C LYS A 54 -30.56 -24.49 25.55
N PHE A 55 -30.10 -25.73 25.77
CA PHE A 55 -28.81 -26.20 25.26
C PHE A 55 -28.75 -26.23 23.72
N LEU A 56 -29.82 -26.65 23.04
CA LEU A 56 -29.91 -26.61 21.58
C LEU A 56 -29.85 -25.18 21.03
N ILE A 57 -30.55 -24.24 21.65
CA ILE A 57 -30.52 -22.82 21.28
C ILE A 57 -29.12 -22.22 21.49
N ASP A 58 -28.45 -22.58 22.59
CA ASP A 58 -27.09 -22.12 22.88
C ASP A 58 -26.07 -22.71 21.87
N ILE A 59 -26.23 -23.97 21.45
CA ILE A 59 -25.42 -24.58 20.39
C ILE A 59 -25.63 -23.84 19.06
N GLU A 60 -26.87 -23.58 18.65
CA GLU A 60 -27.15 -22.87 17.39
C GLU A 60 -26.61 -21.45 17.39
N LYS A 61 -26.72 -20.74 18.52
CA LYS A 61 -26.18 -19.38 18.70
C LYS A 61 -24.65 -19.36 18.63
N ASN A 62 -23.99 -20.34 19.25
CA ASN A 62 -22.53 -20.46 19.23
C ASN A 62 -22.02 -20.91 17.84
N LEU A 63 -22.72 -21.84 17.18
CA LEU A 63 -22.40 -22.27 15.82
C LEU A 63 -22.62 -21.14 14.80
N GLY A 64 -23.65 -20.31 15.00
CA GLY A 64 -23.89 -19.09 14.25
C GLY A 64 -22.76 -18.08 14.40
N ALA A 65 -22.33 -17.80 15.63
CA ALA A 65 -21.24 -16.88 15.96
C ALA A 65 -19.87 -17.33 15.44
N GLU A 66 -19.58 -18.64 15.47
CA GLU A 66 -18.35 -19.19 14.89
C GLU A 66 -18.34 -19.14 13.36
N LYS A 67 -19.49 -19.38 12.71
CA LYS A 67 -19.62 -19.28 11.25
C LYS A 67 -19.46 -17.83 10.78
N THR A 68 -20.04 -16.84 11.47
CA THR A 68 -19.77 -15.43 11.17
C THR A 68 -18.33 -15.05 11.45
N SER A 69 -17.71 -15.56 12.52
CA SER A 69 -16.30 -15.25 12.84
C SER A 69 -15.32 -15.84 11.80
N LYS A 70 -15.55 -17.06 11.30
CA LYS A 70 -14.73 -17.69 10.26
C LYS A 70 -14.92 -17.04 8.89
N VAL A 71 -16.14 -16.58 8.56
CA VAL A 71 -16.42 -15.82 7.32
C VAL A 71 -15.88 -14.39 7.37
N ILE A 72 -15.84 -13.76 8.55
CA ILE A 72 -15.19 -12.46 8.75
C ILE A 72 -13.66 -12.60 8.70
N GLN A 73 -13.08 -13.68 9.26
CA GLN A 73 -11.63 -13.91 9.19
C GLN A 73 -11.13 -14.24 7.78
N SER A 74 -11.92 -14.96 6.97
CA SER A 74 -11.55 -15.26 5.58
C SER A 74 -11.73 -14.08 4.63
N THR A 75 -12.63 -13.14 4.91
CA THR A 75 -12.82 -11.91 4.10
C THR A 75 -11.82 -10.79 4.44
N VAL A 76 -11.34 -10.72 5.69
CA VAL A 76 -10.35 -9.71 6.12
C VAL A 76 -8.93 -9.96 5.56
N ASN A 77 -8.60 -11.20 5.17
CA ASN A 77 -7.24 -11.53 4.72
C ASN A 77 -7.02 -11.41 3.20
N VAL A 78 -8.07 -11.17 2.40
CA VAL A 78 -7.97 -11.13 0.92
C VAL A 78 -7.60 -9.73 0.39
N ASN A 79 -7.82 -8.67 1.18
CA ASN A 79 -7.65 -7.27 0.72
C ASN A 79 -6.54 -6.50 1.45
N LYS A 80 -5.52 -7.18 2.00
CA LYS A 80 -4.36 -6.46 2.53
C LYS A 80 -3.53 -5.94 1.35
N PRO A 81 -3.25 -4.62 1.28
CA PRO A 81 -2.41 -4.10 0.23
C PRO A 81 -1.01 -4.72 0.31
N ILE A 82 -0.53 -5.23 -0.83
CA ILE A 82 0.82 -5.79 -0.93
C ILE A 82 1.78 -4.61 -1.09
N PHE A 83 2.59 -4.37 -0.07
CA PHE A 83 3.58 -3.29 -0.08
C PHE A 83 4.78 -3.66 -0.94
N VAL A 84 5.26 -2.69 -1.71
CA VAL A 84 6.42 -2.85 -2.60
C VAL A 84 7.70 -2.72 -1.78
N SER A 85 8.51 -3.78 -1.78
CA SER A 85 9.82 -3.75 -1.13
C SER A 85 10.82 -2.86 -1.89
N LYS A 86 11.82 -2.31 -1.19
CA LYS A 86 12.90 -1.54 -1.83
C LYS A 86 13.59 -2.32 -2.95
N LYS A 87 13.85 -3.62 -2.74
CA LYS A 87 14.51 -4.47 -3.74
C LYS A 87 13.64 -4.61 -4.99
N THR A 88 12.38 -4.97 -4.81
CA THR A 88 11.41 -5.13 -5.91
C THR A 88 11.25 -3.84 -6.72
N LEU A 89 11.26 -2.69 -6.06
CA LEU A 89 11.15 -1.39 -6.74
C LEU A 89 12.40 -1.08 -7.57
N ILE A 90 13.59 -1.34 -7.04
CA ILE A 90 14.85 -1.15 -7.77
C ILE A 90 14.95 -2.14 -8.94
N GLU A 91 14.60 -3.40 -8.73
CA GLU A 91 14.54 -4.44 -9.77
C GLU A 91 13.61 -4.03 -10.91
N HIS A 92 12.42 -3.51 -10.57
CA HIS A 92 11.46 -3.02 -11.55
C HIS A 92 12.00 -1.83 -12.35
N LEU A 93 12.67 -0.88 -11.70
CA LEU A 93 13.23 0.29 -12.36
C LEU A 93 14.42 -0.04 -13.25
N CYS A 94 15.30 -0.93 -12.80
CA CYS A 94 16.54 -1.28 -13.50
C CYS A 94 16.39 -2.50 -14.41
N CYS A 95 15.16 -2.95 -14.69
CA CYS A 95 14.88 -4.15 -15.50
C CYS A 95 15.66 -5.40 -15.04
N GLY A 96 15.85 -5.56 -13.72
CA GLY A 96 16.59 -6.67 -13.12
C GLY A 96 18.12 -6.48 -13.01
N LEU A 97 18.69 -5.39 -13.53
CA LEU A 97 20.10 -5.07 -13.36
C LEU A 97 20.34 -4.48 -11.96
N LEU A 98 21.08 -5.19 -11.10
CA LEU A 98 21.36 -4.76 -9.72
C LEU A 98 22.85 -4.53 -9.41
N ASP A 99 23.73 -4.82 -10.37
CA ASP A 99 25.18 -4.68 -10.23
C ASP A 99 25.72 -3.43 -10.95
N GLN A 100 25.09 -2.28 -10.70
CA GLN A 100 25.61 -1.00 -11.16
C GLN A 100 26.95 -0.69 -10.47
N PRO A 101 27.91 -0.05 -11.18
CA PRO A 101 29.19 0.34 -10.60
C PRO A 101 29.03 1.41 -9.51
N TYR A 102 28.08 2.32 -9.66
CA TYR A 102 27.85 3.40 -8.70
C TYR A 102 26.47 3.30 -8.05
N ARG A 103 26.36 3.88 -6.86
CA ARG A 103 25.13 3.95 -6.09
C ARG A 103 24.94 5.35 -5.52
N LEU A 104 23.70 5.70 -5.26
CA LEU A 104 23.38 6.94 -4.55
C LEU A 104 23.38 6.70 -3.04
N SER A 105 23.97 7.62 -2.29
CA SER A 105 23.97 7.63 -0.83
C SER A 105 23.44 8.97 -0.32
N PHE A 106 22.36 8.95 0.45
CA PHE A 106 21.78 10.13 1.08
C PHE A 106 22.12 10.17 2.55
N ASN A 107 22.53 11.35 3.03
CA ASN A 107 22.83 11.59 4.44
C ASN A 107 21.59 12.08 5.21
N ASP A 108 20.71 12.80 4.51
CA ASP A 108 19.45 13.31 5.06
C ASP A 108 18.34 12.28 4.87
N ASP A 109 17.51 12.07 5.90
CA ASP A 109 16.24 11.34 5.77
C ASP A 109 15.10 12.32 5.46
N ILE A 110 14.02 11.79 4.89
CA ILE A 110 12.80 12.56 4.62
C ILE A 110 12.07 12.83 5.94
N PRO A 111 11.45 14.01 6.13
CA PRO A 111 10.60 14.24 7.30
C PRO A 111 9.48 13.19 7.39
N ARG A 112 9.33 12.55 8.57
CA ARG A 112 8.29 11.56 8.85
C ARG A 112 7.42 12.03 10.03
N PRO A 113 6.15 12.42 9.82
CA PRO A 113 5.46 12.55 8.54
C PRO A 113 5.94 13.78 7.75
N ALA A 114 5.88 13.69 6.42
CA ALA A 114 5.99 14.84 5.54
C ALA A 114 4.68 15.63 5.60
N TYR A 115 4.74 16.93 5.34
CA TYR A 115 3.55 17.78 5.32
C TYR A 115 3.28 18.28 3.91
N LYS A 116 2.01 18.29 3.53
CA LYS A 116 1.51 18.86 2.28
C LYS A 116 2.02 20.28 2.15
N ASP A 117 2.50 20.63 0.97
CA ASP A 117 2.97 21.98 0.64
C ASP A 117 4.17 22.45 1.51
N LYS A 118 4.75 21.58 2.34
CA LYS A 118 5.95 21.87 3.12
C LYS A 118 7.19 21.41 2.37
N ALA A 119 8.02 22.38 2.02
CA ALA A 119 9.31 22.13 1.40
C ALA A 119 10.27 21.39 2.35
N PHE A 120 10.96 20.39 1.82
CA PHE A 120 12.10 19.72 2.43
C PHE A 120 13.26 19.69 1.42
N THR A 121 14.41 19.22 1.88
CA THR A 121 15.65 19.22 1.11
C THR A 121 16.31 17.86 1.25
N LEU A 122 16.91 17.36 0.17
CA LEU A 122 17.66 16.09 0.19
C LEU A 122 19.08 16.34 -0.30
N LYS A 123 20.06 15.93 0.53
CA LYS A 123 21.47 15.91 0.17
C LYS A 123 21.98 14.47 0.10
N GLY A 124 22.65 14.17 -1.00
CA GLY A 124 23.31 12.90 -1.21
C GLY A 124 24.56 13.04 -2.06
N ASN A 125 25.30 11.96 -2.18
CA ASN A 125 26.49 11.84 -2.99
C ASN A 125 26.41 10.58 -3.84
N ILE A 126 27.12 10.58 -4.96
CA ILE A 126 27.38 9.38 -5.76
C ILE A 126 28.54 8.64 -5.11
N VAL A 127 28.37 7.34 -4.85
CA VAL A 127 29.38 6.50 -4.22
C VAL A 127 29.68 5.26 -5.06
N ASP A 128 30.93 4.80 -5.00
CA ASP A 128 31.36 3.52 -5.58
C ASP A 128 30.95 2.32 -4.71
N LYS A 129 31.18 1.10 -5.18
CA LYS A 129 31.07 -0.16 -4.43
C LYS A 129 31.81 -0.13 -3.10
N ASN A 130 32.92 0.62 -3.03
CA ASN A 130 33.73 0.84 -1.83
C ASN A 130 33.22 1.95 -0.89
N LYS A 131 32.06 2.55 -1.18
CA LYS A 131 31.46 3.70 -0.47
C LYS A 131 32.29 4.99 -0.52
N ASN A 132 33.25 5.08 -1.42
CA ASN A 132 34.00 6.31 -1.68
C ASN A 132 33.14 7.26 -2.52
N ILE A 133 33.18 8.57 -2.23
CA ILE A 133 32.48 9.59 -3.01
C ILE A 133 33.17 9.73 -4.37
N VAL A 134 32.38 9.65 -5.43
CA VAL A 134 32.86 9.72 -6.82
C VAL A 134 32.33 10.99 -7.49
N LYS A 135 33.11 11.47 -8.46
CA LYS A 135 32.69 12.49 -9.42
C LYS A 135 32.60 11.85 -10.80
N LEU A 136 31.47 12.03 -11.46
CA LEU A 136 31.23 11.60 -12.84
C LEU A 136 32.10 12.41 -13.81
N LEU A 137 32.38 11.83 -14.97
CA LEU A 137 33.09 12.49 -16.05
C LEU A 137 32.23 13.60 -16.68
N GLU A 138 30.95 13.31 -16.87
CA GLU A 138 29.97 14.21 -17.47
C GLU A 138 28.80 14.46 -16.49
N PRO A 139 28.19 15.65 -16.54
CA PRO A 139 27.05 15.96 -15.71
C PRO A 139 25.86 15.05 -16.09
N MET A 140 25.14 14.55 -15.09
CA MET A 140 24.01 13.65 -15.30
C MET A 140 22.76 14.23 -14.66
N LEU A 141 21.60 13.99 -15.28
CA LEU A 141 20.30 14.37 -14.72
C LEU A 141 19.83 13.35 -13.67
N PHE A 142 19.30 13.87 -12.57
CA PHE A 142 18.66 13.10 -11.51
C PHE A 142 17.24 13.61 -11.29
N TYR A 143 16.30 12.67 -11.27
CA TYR A 143 14.87 12.91 -11.18
C TYR A 143 14.32 12.41 -9.84
N ALA A 144 13.66 13.28 -9.09
CA ALA A 144 12.82 12.90 -7.96
C ALA A 144 11.44 12.48 -8.48
N LYS A 145 11.04 11.24 -8.22
CA LYS A 145 9.76 10.66 -8.64
C LYS A 145 9.03 10.04 -7.46
N LEU A 146 7.70 10.15 -7.46
CA LEU A 146 6.85 9.58 -6.42
C LEU A 146 6.12 8.35 -6.97
N TYR A 147 6.11 7.27 -6.21
CA TYR A 147 5.45 6.01 -6.54
C TYR A 147 4.45 5.63 -5.46
N LYS A 148 3.44 4.83 -5.83
CA LYS A 148 2.58 4.17 -4.85
C LYS A 148 3.39 3.20 -4.01
N ALA A 149 3.02 3.08 -2.74
CA ALA A 149 3.63 2.10 -1.82
C ALA A 149 3.14 0.66 -2.07
N GLU A 150 2.12 0.47 -2.89
CA GLU A 150 1.45 -0.80 -3.18
C GLU A 150 1.74 -1.34 -4.58
N HIS A 151 1.53 -2.65 -4.74
CA HIS A 151 1.48 -3.29 -6.05
C HIS A 151 0.11 -3.05 -6.72
N PRO A 152 0.04 -2.75 -8.03
CA PRO A 152 1.14 -2.65 -9.00
C PRO A 152 1.96 -1.37 -8.87
N ILE A 153 3.27 -1.52 -9.12
CA ILE A 153 4.22 -0.40 -9.13
C ILE A 153 3.75 0.61 -10.16
N SER A 154 3.37 1.79 -9.68
CA SER A 154 2.91 2.88 -10.54
C SER A 154 3.42 4.21 -10.01
N GLN A 155 3.89 5.03 -10.95
CA GLN A 155 4.34 6.38 -10.69
C GLN A 155 3.12 7.29 -10.51
N ILE A 156 3.20 8.21 -9.57
CA ILE A 156 2.25 9.30 -9.41
C ILE A 156 2.95 10.53 -9.97
N GLU A 157 2.35 11.14 -10.99
CA GLU A 157 2.89 12.34 -11.64
C GLU A 157 2.04 13.57 -11.37
N PHE A 158 0.73 13.36 -11.33
CA PHE A 158 -0.26 14.41 -11.16
C PHE A 158 -1.08 14.16 -9.91
N THR A 159 -1.53 15.27 -9.33
CA THR A 159 -2.54 15.27 -8.29
C THR A 159 -3.91 15.01 -8.90
N ARG A 160 -4.92 14.80 -8.04
CA ARG A 160 -6.33 14.76 -8.45
C ARG A 160 -6.83 16.00 -9.22
N HIS A 161 -6.13 17.14 -9.10
CA HIS A 161 -6.46 18.39 -9.78
C HIS A 161 -5.56 18.64 -11.01
N ASP A 162 -4.91 17.60 -11.53
CA ASP A 162 -4.02 17.66 -12.70
C ASP A 162 -2.78 18.56 -12.53
N GLU A 163 -2.43 18.92 -11.29
CA GLU A 163 -1.17 19.60 -10.99
C GLU A 163 -0.04 18.59 -10.76
N LYS A 164 1.21 18.93 -11.10
CA LYS A 164 2.38 18.09 -10.77
C LYS A 164 2.45 17.77 -9.27
N ILE A 165 2.59 16.48 -8.93
CA ILE A 165 2.60 15.99 -7.55
C ILE A 165 3.80 16.50 -6.73
N LEU A 166 4.96 16.63 -7.39
CA LEU A 166 6.18 17.19 -6.84
C LEU A 166 6.37 18.62 -7.34
N ALA A 167 6.61 19.54 -6.43
CA ALA A 167 6.93 20.94 -6.70
C ALA A 167 8.33 21.31 -6.19
N GLY A 168 8.86 22.44 -6.67
CA GLY A 168 10.23 22.89 -6.39
C GLY A 168 11.18 22.50 -7.52
N ASN A 169 12.32 21.91 -7.18
CA ASN A 169 13.32 21.44 -8.13
C ASN A 169 13.36 19.90 -8.15
N PRO A 170 12.43 19.21 -8.82
CA PRO A 170 12.40 17.75 -8.89
C PRO A 170 13.45 17.16 -9.84
N ILE A 171 14.13 17.99 -10.62
CA ILE A 171 15.19 17.59 -11.56
C ILE A 171 16.42 18.41 -11.23
N ILE A 172 17.57 17.75 -11.13
CA ILE A 172 18.86 18.39 -10.95
C ILE A 172 19.88 17.79 -11.90
N GLU A 173 20.85 18.59 -12.31
CA GLU A 173 21.99 18.15 -13.10
C GLU A 173 23.26 18.32 -12.25
N THR A 174 24.06 17.26 -12.09
CA THR A 174 25.26 17.32 -11.26
C THR A 174 26.32 16.31 -11.66
N LEU A 175 27.56 16.58 -11.25
CA LEU A 175 28.73 15.73 -11.43
C LEU A 175 29.06 14.87 -10.21
N SER A 176 28.64 15.24 -9.00
CA SER A 176 29.09 14.52 -7.79
C SER A 176 28.08 14.59 -6.65
N GLY A 177 27.80 15.80 -6.17
CA GLY A 177 26.87 16.03 -5.07
C GLY A 177 25.44 16.21 -5.58
N ILE A 178 24.52 15.43 -5.02
CA ILE A 178 23.09 15.50 -5.30
C ILE A 178 22.43 16.41 -4.28
N TYR A 179 21.81 17.49 -4.75
CA TYR A 179 21.15 18.47 -3.89
C TYR A 179 19.79 18.89 -4.42
N PHE A 180 18.74 18.23 -3.93
CA PHE A 180 17.36 18.61 -4.23
C PHE A 180 16.88 19.66 -3.23
N ARG A 181 16.83 20.92 -3.66
CA ARG A 181 16.40 22.05 -2.83
C ARG A 181 14.89 22.29 -2.97
N LYS A 182 14.22 22.51 -1.84
CA LYS A 182 12.79 22.90 -1.77
C LYS A 182 11.81 21.89 -2.42
N LEU A 183 12.08 20.58 -2.31
CA LEU A 183 11.13 19.56 -2.75
C LEU A 183 9.86 19.61 -1.91
N THR A 184 8.71 19.58 -2.55
CA THR A 184 7.41 19.66 -1.88
C THR A 184 6.44 18.65 -2.48
N ILE A 185 5.68 17.95 -1.65
CA ILE A 185 4.62 17.03 -2.09
C ILE A 185 3.27 17.74 -1.96
N LYS A 186 2.54 17.85 -3.07
CA LYS A 186 1.27 18.60 -3.16
C LYS A 186 0.04 17.80 -2.73
N GLU A 187 0.11 16.48 -2.68
CA GLU A 187 -1.05 15.64 -2.32
C GLU A 187 -0.82 14.93 -0.98
N VAL A 188 -1.90 14.72 -0.25
CA VAL A 188 -1.87 13.99 1.02
C VAL A 188 -2.14 12.51 0.83
N SER A 189 -1.49 11.71 1.66
CA SER A 189 -1.62 10.26 1.55
C SER A 189 -3.04 9.75 1.84
N PHE A 190 -3.88 10.51 2.54
CA PHE A 190 -5.28 10.13 2.79
C PHE A 190 -6.06 9.81 1.50
N TYR A 191 -5.69 10.45 0.38
CA TYR A 191 -6.29 10.23 -0.92
C TYR A 191 -5.83 8.94 -1.61
N GLN A 192 -4.75 8.33 -1.13
CA GLN A 192 -4.21 7.08 -1.66
C GLN A 192 -4.75 5.88 -0.86
N PRO A 193 -5.21 4.80 -1.52
CA PRO A 193 -5.64 3.57 -0.86
C PRO A 193 -4.71 3.10 0.28
N CYS A 194 -3.39 3.10 0.05
CA CYS A 194 -2.39 2.67 1.03
C CYS A 194 -1.92 3.72 2.03
N LYS A 195 -2.34 4.98 1.88
CA LYS A 195 -1.93 6.07 2.77
C LYS A 195 -0.41 6.25 2.91
N MET A 196 0.36 5.78 1.93
CA MET A 196 1.82 5.85 1.90
C MET A 196 2.31 6.02 0.45
N TYR A 197 3.47 6.67 0.30
CA TYR A 197 4.19 6.86 -0.95
C TYR A 197 5.62 6.36 -0.83
N ASN A 198 6.24 6.04 -1.97
CA ASN A 198 7.67 5.80 -2.08
C ASN A 198 8.29 6.93 -2.90
N LEU A 199 9.27 7.65 -2.36
CA LEU A 199 10.03 8.65 -3.12
C LEU A 199 11.30 8.00 -3.65
N ILE A 200 11.55 8.18 -4.94
CA ILE A 200 12.69 7.59 -5.63
C ILE A 200 13.50 8.68 -6.29
N ILE A 201 14.81 8.61 -6.13
CA ILE A 201 15.76 9.40 -6.91
C ILE A 201 16.31 8.51 -8.02
N VAL A 202 15.99 8.87 -9.25
CA VAL A 202 16.29 8.12 -10.47
C VAL A 202 17.36 8.87 -11.27
N PRO A 203 18.52 8.28 -11.56
CA PRO A 203 19.48 8.83 -12.51
C PRO A 203 18.96 8.69 -13.94
N GLU A 204 19.49 9.50 -14.84
CA GLU A 204 19.25 9.39 -16.28
C GLU A 204 19.72 8.04 -16.85
N ASP A 205 20.90 7.58 -16.43
CA ASP A 205 21.42 6.26 -16.78
C ASP A 205 21.33 5.27 -15.62
N LEU A 206 20.33 4.39 -15.69
CA LEU A 206 20.06 3.32 -14.72
C LEU A 206 21.03 2.14 -14.81
N ASN A 207 21.82 2.05 -15.89
CA ASN A 207 22.87 1.04 -16.03
C ASN A 207 24.14 1.45 -15.28
N LEU A 208 24.40 2.76 -15.22
CA LEU A 208 25.59 3.30 -14.57
C LEU A 208 25.41 3.51 -13.06
N ILE A 209 24.25 4.05 -12.65
CA ILE A 209 24.00 4.43 -11.26
C ILE A 209 22.72 3.76 -10.76
N GLN A 210 22.81 3.10 -9.61
CA GLN A 210 21.63 2.52 -8.97
C GLN A 210 20.74 3.63 -8.36
N PRO A 211 19.41 3.61 -8.61
CA PRO A 211 18.48 4.57 -8.02
C PRO A 211 18.38 4.41 -6.50
N TYR A 212 18.03 5.51 -5.81
CA TYR A 212 17.79 5.49 -4.37
C TYR A 212 16.30 5.52 -4.05
N VAL A 213 15.88 4.70 -3.09
CA VAL A 213 14.48 4.58 -2.68
C VAL A 213 14.34 4.96 -1.20
N PHE A 214 13.45 5.93 -0.95
CA PHE A 214 12.88 6.24 0.34
C PHE A 214 11.47 5.61 0.44
N LEU A 215 11.31 4.69 1.38
CA LEU A 215 10.07 3.91 1.54
C LEU A 215 9.10 4.58 2.53
N GLU A 216 7.81 4.23 2.37
CA GLU A 216 6.76 4.42 3.39
C GLU A 216 6.59 5.87 3.88
N ILE A 217 6.63 6.81 2.95
CA ILE A 217 6.45 8.24 3.23
C ILE A 217 4.97 8.54 3.43
N ILE A 218 4.65 9.06 4.61
CA ILE A 218 3.31 9.51 4.97
C ILE A 218 3.25 11.04 4.85
N VAL A 219 2.33 11.55 4.04
CA VAL A 219 2.09 12.99 3.82
C VAL A 219 0.79 13.41 4.48
N LYS A 220 0.85 14.39 5.39
CA LYS A 220 -0.28 14.94 6.16
C LYS A 220 -0.58 16.39 5.77
N THR A 221 -1.83 16.84 5.91
CA THR A 221 -2.25 18.21 5.54
C THR A 221 -1.69 19.30 6.46
N LYS A 222 -1.64 19.05 7.78
CA LYS A 222 -1.24 20.04 8.78
C LYS A 222 -0.57 19.36 9.96
N ASN A 223 0.41 20.04 10.54
CA ASN A 223 0.89 19.72 11.88
C ASN A 223 -0.20 20.18 12.86
N PHE A 224 -1.08 19.27 13.27
CA PHE A 224 -1.90 19.54 14.44
C PHE A 224 -0.92 19.59 15.61
N LYS A 225 -0.48 20.81 15.97
CA LYS A 225 -0.04 21.04 17.34
C LYS A 225 -1.17 20.49 18.19
N SER A 226 -0.84 19.68 19.19
CA SER A 226 -1.76 19.35 20.27
C SER A 226 -2.12 20.66 20.97
N CYS A 227 -3.00 21.44 20.36
CA CYS A 227 -3.77 22.43 21.09
C CYS A 227 -4.59 21.57 22.02
N ASP A 228 -4.19 21.54 23.29
CA ASP A 228 -5.02 21.10 24.39
C ASP A 228 -6.39 21.71 24.16
N LEU A 229 -7.32 20.89 23.64
CA LEU A 229 -8.71 21.28 23.52
C LEU A 229 -9.23 21.35 24.95
N LYS A 230 -8.92 22.47 25.63
CA LYS A 230 -9.51 22.82 26.91
C LYS A 230 -10.99 23.02 26.62
N LYS A 231 -11.77 21.96 26.84
CA LYS A 231 -13.22 22.01 26.83
C LYS A 231 -13.61 23.18 27.74
N LYS A 232 -14.21 24.24 27.18
CA LYS A 232 -14.82 25.30 27.98
C LYS A 232 -15.93 24.63 28.80
N ILE A 233 -15.68 24.42 30.09
CA ILE A 233 -16.72 24.05 31.04
C ILE A 233 -17.59 25.29 31.18
N LYS A 234 -18.87 25.17 30.84
CA LYS A 234 -19.87 26.20 31.07
C LYS A 234 -20.22 26.12 32.56
N ILE A 235 -19.69 27.04 33.37
CA ILE A 235 -20.04 27.17 34.79
C ILE A 235 -21.26 28.09 34.82
N GLU A 236 -22.45 27.52 34.79
CA GLU A 236 -23.72 28.26 34.92
C GLU A 236 -24.51 27.83 36.18
N GLU A 237 -23.90 27.12 37.14
CA GLU A 237 -24.66 26.49 38.24
C GLU A 237 -23.92 26.49 39.61
N LEU A 238 -23.13 27.54 39.92
CA LEU A 238 -22.44 27.71 41.21
C LEU A 238 -22.62 29.10 41.86
N LEU A 239 -23.69 29.82 41.51
CA LEU A 239 -24.02 31.12 42.12
C LEU A 239 -25.48 31.20 42.60
N GLU A 240 -26.00 30.09 43.13
CA GLU A 240 -27.16 30.13 44.02
C GLU A 240 -26.72 29.49 45.33
N PHE A 241 -27.19 30.04 46.46
CA PHE A 241 -26.80 29.77 47.85
C PHE A 241 -25.74 30.71 48.45
N GLU A 242 -26.08 31.99 48.54
CA GLU A 242 -25.81 32.76 49.77
C GLU A 242 -26.78 33.94 49.84
N ASP A 243 -28.02 33.66 50.25
CA ASP A 243 -28.91 34.64 50.88
C ASP A 243 -29.72 33.91 51.95
N LEU A 244 -29.15 33.85 53.16
CA LEU A 244 -29.84 33.50 54.41
C LEU A 244 -30.41 34.78 55.03
N PRO A 245 -31.67 34.78 55.51
CA PRO A 245 -32.09 35.67 56.57
C PRO A 245 -31.59 35.22 57.95
#